data_AF-A0A1Y6FSC7-F1
#
_entry.id   AF-A0A1Y6FSC7-F1
#
_cell.length_a   1.000
_cell.length_b   1.000
_cell.length_c   1.000
_cell.angle_alpha   90.00
_cell.angle_beta   90.00
_cell.angle_gamma   90.00
#
_symmetry.space_group_name_H-M   'P 1'
#
loop_
_entity.id
_entity.type
_entity.pdbx_description
1 polymer ?
#
loop_
_entity_poly.entity_id
_entity_poly.type
_entity_poly.pdbx_seq_one_letter_code
_entity_poly.pdbx_strand_id
1 'polypeptide(L)' 'MVIQSNMTSKAITVVWEKTVDVFQKFNVPITKKTLQVLVNDNILQLLLTELNNVVGSSNATCVEGG' A
#
# COMPACT_ATOMS: atom_id res chain seq x y z
N MET A 1 8.17 -2.11 8.71
CA MET A 1 8.63 -1.77 7.33
C MET A 1 7.57 -0.87 6.71
N VAL A 2 7.96 0.16 5.96
CA VAL A 2 7.06 1.20 5.42
C VAL A 2 7.14 1.21 3.88
N ILE A 3 6.00 1.40 3.22
CA ILE A 3 5.89 1.53 1.77
C ILE A 3 6.22 2.97 1.37
N GLN A 4 7.05 3.13 0.34
CA GLN A 4 7.50 4.42 -0.19
C GLN A 4 7.03 4.65 -1.63
N SER A 5 6.94 5.91 -2.05
CA SER A 5 6.47 6.34 -3.38
C SER A 5 7.35 5.87 -4.55
N ASN A 6 8.64 5.65 -4.28
CA ASN A 6 9.61 5.13 -5.24
C ASN A 6 9.52 3.60 -5.43
N MET A 7 8.70 2.91 -4.63
CA MET A 7 8.46 1.48 -4.79
C MET A 7 7.48 1.23 -5.94
N THR A 8 7.60 0.06 -6.56
CA THR A 8 6.69 -0.34 -7.64
C THR A 8 5.46 -1.05 -7.08
N SER A 9 4.28 -0.83 -7.68
CA SER A 9 3.05 -1.49 -7.21
C SER A 9 3.20 -3.02 -7.25
N LYS A 10 3.91 -3.57 -8.24
CA LYS A 10 4.21 -5.00 -8.30
C LYS A 10 5.12 -5.50 -7.16
N ALA A 11 6.16 -4.77 -6.79
CA ALA A 11 7.02 -5.17 -5.67
C ALA A 11 6.25 -5.13 -4.34
N ILE A 12 5.42 -4.11 -4.15
CA ILE A 12 4.61 -3.96 -2.94
C ILE A 12 3.63 -5.13 -2.79
N THR A 13 2.88 -5.47 -3.84
CA THR A 13 1.89 -6.57 -3.78
C THR A 13 2.53 -7.94 -3.61
N VAL A 14 3.77 -8.12 -4.06
CA VAL A 14 4.52 -9.38 -3.86
C VAL A 14 4.93 -9.56 -2.39
N VAL A 15 5.29 -8.47 -1.70
CA VAL A 15 5.69 -8.53 -0.29
C VAL A 15 4.46 -8.50 0.63
N TRP A 16 3.44 -7.70 0.28
CA TRP A 16 2.22 -7.51 1.05
C TRP A 16 0.99 -7.74 0.17
N GLU A 17 0.59 -8.99 0.00
CA GLU A 17 -0.55 -9.37 -0.85
C GLU A 17 -1.85 -8.63 -0.48
N LYS A 18 -2.07 -8.34 0.82
CA LYS A 18 -3.24 -7.58 1.30
C LYS A 18 -3.34 -6.15 0.73
N THR A 19 -2.24 -5.60 0.22
CA THR A 19 -2.25 -4.27 -0.41
C THR A 19 -2.91 -4.25 -1.79
N VAL A 20 -3.15 -5.42 -2.41
CA VAL A 20 -3.84 -5.54 -3.70
C VAL A 20 -5.23 -4.88 -3.65
N ASP A 21 -5.96 -5.08 -2.55
CA ASP A 21 -7.29 -4.49 -2.35
C ASP A 21 -7.24 -2.95 -2.34
N VAL A 22 -6.22 -2.38 -1.70
CA VAL A 22 -5.97 -0.93 -1.70
C VAL A 22 -5.70 -0.44 -3.12
N PHE A 23 -4.85 -1.12 -3.89
CA PHE A 23 -4.61 -0.73 -5.28
C PHE A 23 -5.88 -0.77 -6.12
N GLN A 24 -6.75 -1.76 -5.92
CA GLN A 24 -8.04 -1.85 -6.61
C GLN A 24 -8.99 -0.72 -6.20
N LYS A 25 -9.09 -0.40 -4.91
CA LYS A 25 -9.90 0.71 -4.37
C LYS A 25 -9.54 2.06 -4.99
N PHE A 26 -8.25 2.29 -5.23
CA PHE A 26 -7.74 3.52 -5.86
C PHE A 26 -7.65 3.44 -7.39
N ASN A 27 -8.10 2.34 -8.02
CA ASN A 27 -7.98 2.07 -9.46
C ASN A 27 -6.53 2.16 -9.99
N VAL A 28 -5.56 1.78 -9.17
CA VAL A 28 -4.13 1.80 -9.52
C VAL A 28 -3.72 0.44 -10.09
N PRO A 29 -3.16 0.38 -11.31
CA PRO A 29 -2.75 -0.88 -11.89
C PRO A 29 -1.47 -1.41 -11.24
N ILE A 30 -1.43 -2.73 -11.02
CA ILE A 30 -0.24 -3.43 -10.50
C ILE A 30 0.75 -3.63 -11.65
N THR A 31 1.83 -2.84 -11.65
CA THR A 31 2.83 -2.81 -12.72
C THR A 31 4.23 -2.68 -12.13
N LYS A 32 5.24 -2.78 -13.00
CA LYS A 32 6.64 -2.50 -12.63
C LYS A 32 6.96 -0.99 -12.57
N LYS A 33 5.95 -0.11 -12.67
CA LYS A 33 6.13 1.33 -12.51
C LYS A 33 6.01 1.73 -11.04
N THR A 34 6.67 2.81 -10.67
CA THR A 34 6.63 3.39 -9.33
C THR A 34 5.31 4.07 -9.05
N LEU A 35 4.90 4.13 -7.78
CA LEU A 35 3.63 4.79 -7.39
C LEU A 35 3.59 6.25 -7.83
N GLN A 36 4.70 6.98 -7.68
CA GLN A 36 4.81 8.38 -8.13
C GLN A 36 4.58 8.61 -9.63
N VAL A 37 4.66 7.56 -10.47
CA VAL A 37 4.38 7.64 -11.92
C VAL A 37 2.96 7.18 -12.23
N LEU A 38 2.39 6.31 -11.39
CA LEU A 38 1.06 5.75 -11.59
C LEU A 38 -0.05 6.69 -11.13
N VAL A 39 0.24 7.55 -10.14
CA VAL A 39 -0.73 8.47 -9.55
C VAL A 39 -0.12 9.85 -9.30
N ASN A 40 -0.97 10.87 -9.24
CA ASN A 40 -0.59 12.23 -8.91
C ASN A 40 -0.25 12.36 -7.42
N ASP A 41 0.50 13.40 -7.03
CA ASP A 41 1.01 13.59 -5.66
C ASP A 41 -0.09 13.56 -4.58
N ASN A 42 -1.24 14.20 -4.82
CA ASN A 42 -2.39 14.16 -3.90
C ASN A 42 -2.91 12.74 -3.64
N ILE A 43 -3.04 11.93 -4.70
CA ILE A 43 -3.50 10.55 -4.60
C ILE A 43 -2.40 9.66 -4.02
N LEU A 44 -1.14 9.96 -4.31
CA LEU A 44 0.02 9.26 -3.79
C LEU A 44 0.08 9.31 -2.26
N GLN A 45 -0.13 10.48 -1.66
CA GLN A 45 -0.13 10.63 -0.19
C GLN A 45 -1.25 9.80 0.47
N LEU A 46 -2.45 9.85 -0.10
CA LEU A 46 -3.61 9.04 0.37
C LEU A 46 -3.34 7.55 0.22
N LEU A 47 -2.86 7.13 -0.95
CA LEU A 47 -2.54 5.74 -1.26
C LEU A 47 -1.47 5.21 -0.31
N LEU A 48 -0.38 5.95 -0.10
CA LEU A 48 0.69 5.56 0.83
C LEU A 48 0.18 5.42 2.26
N THR A 49 -0.73 6.29 2.70
CA THR A 49 -1.33 6.22 4.03
C THR A 49 -2.13 4.93 4.20
N GLU A 50 -3.02 4.62 3.25
CA GLU A 50 -3.83 3.39 3.29
C GLU A 50 -2.97 2.13 3.17
N LEU A 51 -1.97 2.13 2.29
CA LEU A 51 -1.03 1.03 2.13
C LEU A 51 -0.27 0.75 3.44
N ASN A 52 0.25 1.81 4.07
CA ASN A 52 0.97 1.68 5.34
C ASN A 52 0.05 1.34 6.51
N ASN A 53 -1.22 1.76 6.49
CA ASN A 53 -2.22 1.30 7.45
C ASN A 53 -2.45 -0.21 7.34
N VAL A 54 -2.56 -0.76 6.13
CA VAL A 54 -2.74 -2.21 5.93
C VAL A 54 -1.49 -3.00 6.38
N VAL A 55 -0.30 -2.49 6.05
CA VAL A 55 0.98 -3.11 6.47
C VAL A 55 1.17 -3.01 7.99
N GLY A 56 0.85 -1.87 8.60
CA GLY A 56 0.96 -1.63 10.05
C GLY A 56 -0.11 -2.36 10.86
N SER A 57 -1.34 -2.42 10.35
CA SER A 57 -2.46 -3.18 10.94
C SER A 57 -2.22 -4.68 10.89
N SER A 58 -1.44 -5.18 9.92
CA SER A 58 -0.99 -6.57 9.92
C SER A 58 -0.09 -6.92 11.12
N ASN A 59 0.47 -5.91 11.83
CA ASN A 59 1.19 -6.09 13.09
C ASN A 59 0.29 -5.89 14.33
N ALA A 60 -0.98 -5.52 14.13
CA ALA A 60 -2.00 -5.36 15.17
C ALA A 60 -3.03 -6.49 15.05
N THR A 61 -2.57 -7.72 15.22
CA THR A 61 -3.48 -8.77 15.70
C THR A 61 -3.53 -8.63 17.22
N CYS A 62 -4.66 -8.14 17.72
CA CYS A 62 -5.28 -8.52 19.00
C CYS A 62 -4.39 -8.61 20.26
N VAL A 63 -4.60 -7.67 21.19
CA VAL A 63 -4.82 -8.05 22.60
C VAL A 63 -6.21 -7.57 23.00
N GLU A 64 -7.23 -8.33 22.61
CA GLU A 64 -8.39 -8.50 23.48
C GLU A 64 -7.86 -9.28 24.72
N GLY A 65 -7.78 -8.62 25.87
CA GLY A 65 -7.30 -9.27 27.09
C GLY A 65 -6.82 -8.29 28.15
N GLY A 66 -7.77 -7.74 28.91
CA GLY A 66 -7.57 -6.96 30.12
C GLY A 66 -8.90 -6.71 30.81
#